data_AF-A0A4R6JSH5-F1
#
_entry.id   AF-A0A4R6JSH5-F1
#
_cell.length_a   1.000
_cell.length_b   1.000
_cell.length_c   1.000
_cell.angle_alpha   90.00
_cell.angle_beta   90.00
_cell.angle_gamma   90.00
#
_symmetry.space_group_name_H-M   'P 1'
#
loop_
_entity.id
_entity.type
_entity.pdbx_description
1 polymer ?
#
loop_
_entity_poly.entity_id
_entity_poly.type
_entity_poly.pdbx_seq_one_letter_code
_entity_poly.pdbx_strand_id
1 'polypeptide(L)'
;MASLIMVRPGRDWQSTGGLFEWTLEYLIPRLGDTKTADWLRMVVAENLGSLWIPDLPDSGKEEIYALLRSGLVAAARDELPEGPGKGDALAQLRELVALTWDDC
;
A
#
# COMPACT_ATOMS: atom_id res chain seq x y z
N MET A 1 12.52 -6.14 9.19
CA MET A 1 12.39 -4.72 9.58
C MET A 1 10.94 -4.32 9.40
N ALA A 2 10.42 -3.49 10.29
CA ALA A 2 9.06 -2.96 10.19
C ALA A 2 9.03 -1.81 9.18
N SER A 3 7.95 -1.72 8.42
CA SER A 3 7.70 -0.66 7.45
C SER A 3 6.35 -0.02 7.72
N LEU A 4 6.18 1.23 7.28
CA LEU A 4 5.04 2.07 7.68
C LEU A 4 4.42 2.80 6.48
N ILE A 5 3.10 2.75 6.38
CA ILE A 5 2.33 3.63 5.51
C ILE A 5 1.45 4.51 6.39
N MET A 6 1.67 5.82 6.42
CA MET A 6 0.67 6.75 6.95
C MET A 6 -0.43 6.88 5.90
N VAL A 7 -1.56 6.22 6.15
CA VAL A 7 -2.69 6.18 5.22
C VAL A 7 -3.44 7.50 5.27
N ARG A 8 -3.68 7.99 6.49
CA ARG A 8 -4.30 9.30 6.79
C ARG A 8 -3.59 9.91 8.01
N PRO A 9 -3.78 11.21 8.30
CA PRO A 9 -3.20 11.82 9.51
C PRO A 9 -3.60 11.02 10.76
N GLY A 10 -2.61 10.48 11.48
CA GLY A 10 -2.82 9.68 12.69
C GLY A 10 -3.36 8.25 12.47
N ARG A 11 -3.44 7.77 11.22
CA ARG A 11 -3.83 6.40 10.88
C ARG A 11 -2.68 5.76 10.10
N ASP A 12 -1.76 5.13 10.82
CA ASP A 12 -0.66 4.36 10.25
C ASP A 12 -1.02 2.89 10.09
N TRP A 13 -0.47 2.31 9.03
CA TRP A 13 -0.45 0.87 8.79
C TRP A 13 0.99 0.39 8.89
N GLN A 14 1.22 -0.61 9.74
CA GLN A 14 2.53 -1.21 9.95
C GLN A 14 2.58 -2.62 9.39
N SER A 15 3.67 -2.95 8.72
CA SER A 15 3.84 -4.28 8.10
C SER A 15 5.30 -4.70 8.06
N THR A 16 5.54 -5.91 7.57
CA THR A 16 6.89 -6.37 7.24
C THR A 16 7.37 -5.69 5.96
N GLY A 17 8.69 -5.51 5.82
CA GLY A 17 9.27 -4.92 4.61
C GLY A 17 8.83 -5.57 3.31
N GLY A 18 8.70 -6.90 3.27
CA GLY A 18 8.23 -7.61 2.08
C GLY A 18 6.77 -7.34 1.73
N LEU A 19 5.87 -7.20 2.72
CA LEU A 19 4.47 -6.87 2.46
C LEU A 19 4.32 -5.39 2.05
N PHE A 20 5.12 -4.50 2.64
CA PHE A 20 5.21 -3.11 2.24
C PHE A 20 5.66 -2.97 0.78
N GLU A 21 6.78 -3.61 0.41
CA GLU A 21 7.32 -3.61 -0.95
C GLU A 21 6.30 -4.14 -1.95
N TRP A 22 5.72 -5.32 -1.68
CA TRP A 22 4.68 -5.91 -2.54
C TRP A 22 3.48 -4.96 -2.73
N THR A 23 3.07 -4.25 -1.67
CA THR A 23 1.97 -3.28 -1.76
C THR A 23 2.31 -2.12 -2.70
N LEU A 24 3.55 -1.61 -2.66
CA LEU A 24 3.98 -0.55 -3.57
C LEU A 24 4.13 -1.07 -5.01
N GLU A 25 4.67 -2.27 -5.20
CA GLU A 25 4.78 -2.92 -6.50
C GLU A 25 3.41 -3.20 -7.13
N TYR A 26 2.39 -3.46 -6.32
CA TYR A 26 1.00 -3.52 -6.79
C TYR A 26 0.52 -2.15 -7.30
N LEU A 27 0.81 -1.05 -6.58
CA LEU A 27 0.33 0.29 -6.93
C LEU A 27 1.03 0.89 -8.15
N ILE A 28 2.37 0.85 -8.20
CA ILE A 28 3.21 1.53 -9.19
C ILE A 28 2.75 1.35 -10.65
N PRO A 29 2.49 0.12 -11.16
CA PRO A 29 2.08 -0.07 -12.55
C PRO A 29 0.62 0.30 -12.83
N ARG A 30 -0.19 0.56 -11.80
CA ARG A 30 -1.62 0.85 -11.91
C ARG A 30 -1.94 2.34 -11.75
N LEU A 31 -0.97 3.14 -11.34
CA LEU A 31 -1.10 4.60 -11.23
C LEU A 31 -1.02 5.27 -12.61
N GLY A 32 -2.01 6.10 -12.91
CA GLY A 32 -1.99 7.04 -14.03
C GLY A 32 -1.18 8.31 -13.72
N ASP A 33 -1.10 8.72 -12.44
CA ASP A 33 -0.22 9.82 -12.02
C ASP A 33 1.25 9.40 -12.03
N THR A 34 1.97 9.78 -13.09
CA THR A 34 3.36 9.35 -13.30
C THR A 34 4.32 9.87 -12.23
N LYS A 35 4.07 11.06 -11.67
CA LYS A 35 4.89 11.64 -10.60
C LYS A 35 4.79 10.81 -9.32
N THR A 36 3.57 10.41 -8.96
CA THR A 36 3.31 9.54 -7.82
C THR A 36 3.93 8.17 -8.06
N ALA A 37 3.79 7.61 -9.26
CA ALA A 37 4.43 6.34 -9.61
C ALA A 37 5.97 6.41 -9.50
N ASP A 38 6.60 7.46 -10.02
CA ASP A 38 8.06 7.65 -9.94
C ASP A 38 8.54 7.84 -8.49
N TRP A 39 7.76 8.56 -7.67
CA TRP A 39 8.05 8.68 -6.24
C TRP A 39 7.98 7.32 -5.53
N LEU A 40 6.94 6.51 -5.76
CA LEU A 40 6.85 5.18 -5.17
C LEU A 40 7.98 4.25 -5.65
N ARG A 41 8.41 4.37 -6.90
CA ARG A 41 9.60 3.64 -7.40
C ARG A 41 10.86 4.02 -6.64
N MET A 42 11.06 5.31 -6.34
CA MET A 42 12.19 5.77 -5.53
C MET A 42 12.11 5.20 -4.11
N VAL A 43 10.93 5.18 -3.48
CA VAL A 43 10.73 4.62 -2.14
C VAL A 43 11.16 3.15 -2.07
N VAL A 44 10.80 2.35 -3.08
CA VAL A 44 11.22 0.95 -3.20
C VAL A 44 12.73 0.84 -3.48
N ALA A 45 13.23 1.57 -4.48
CA ALA A 45 14.63 1.50 -4.91
C ALA A 45 15.62 1.90 -3.80
N GLU A 46 15.29 2.93 -3.03
CA GLU A 46 16.11 3.43 -1.92
C GLU A 46 15.80 2.73 -0.58
N ASN A 47 14.86 1.76 -0.59
CA ASN A 47 14.44 1.00 0.59
C ASN A 47 14.12 1.88 1.81
N LEU A 48 13.36 2.97 1.59
CA LEU A 48 13.04 3.95 2.64
C LEU A 48 12.14 3.38 3.75
N GLY A 49 11.48 2.25 3.48
CA GLY A 49 10.65 1.51 4.43
C GLY A 49 9.43 2.29 4.96
N SER A 50 9.12 3.44 4.37
CA SER A 50 8.06 4.31 4.86
C SER A 50 7.46 5.20 3.77
N LEU A 51 6.15 5.45 3.86
CA LEU A 51 5.37 6.24 2.90
C LEU A 51 4.31 7.07 3.62
N TRP A 52 4.18 8.35 3.26
CA TRP A 52 3.10 9.22 3.74
C TRP A 52 2.16 9.55 2.60
N ILE A 53 1.00 8.89 2.55
CA ILE A 53 -0.01 9.16 1.53
C ILE A 53 -0.52 10.61 1.63
N PRO A 54 -0.81 11.18 2.82
CA PRO A 54 -1.31 12.56 2.93
C PRO A 54 -0.42 13.63 2.29
N ASP A 55 0.88 13.37 2.19
CA ASP A 55 1.87 14.31 1.64
C ASP A 55 1.95 14.27 0.10
N LEU A 56 1.25 13.31 -0.54
CA LEU A 56 1.16 13.20 -1.99
C LEU A 56 0.15 14.21 -2.58
N PRO A 57 0.24 14.52 -3.89
CA PRO A 57 -0.78 15.31 -4.59
C PRO A 57 -2.17 14.68 -4.46
N ASP A 58 -3.21 15.50 -4.41
CA ASP A 58 -4.60 15.03 -4.24
C ASP A 58 -5.02 13.99 -5.28
N SER A 59 -4.64 14.18 -6.55
CA SER A 59 -4.86 13.21 -7.63
C SER A 59 -4.24 11.84 -7.34
N GLY A 60 -2.97 11.83 -6.88
CA GLY A 60 -2.26 10.60 -6.54
C GLY A 60 -2.86 9.90 -5.30
N LYS A 61 -3.28 10.68 -4.30
CA LYS A 61 -3.92 10.14 -3.09
C LYS A 61 -5.23 9.43 -3.40
N GLU A 62 -6.12 10.08 -4.15
CA GLU A 62 -7.41 9.52 -4.54
C GLU A 62 -7.24 8.25 -5.37
N GLU A 63 -6.29 8.27 -6.31
CA GLU A 63 -5.99 7.10 -7.14
C GLU A 63 -5.44 5.94 -6.32
N ILE A 64 -4.48 6.18 -5.41
CA ILE A 64 -3.97 5.15 -4.50
C ILE A 64 -5.12 4.56 -3.68
N TYR A 65 -5.98 5.37 -3.07
CA TYR A 65 -7.11 4.86 -2.29
C TYR A 65 -8.07 4.03 -3.15
N ALA A 66 -8.37 4.45 -4.37
CA ALA A 66 -9.21 3.68 -5.29
C ALA A 66 -8.59 2.31 -5.63
N LEU A 67 -7.28 2.26 -5.90
CA LEU A 67 -6.56 1.04 -6.21
C LEU A 67 -6.47 0.08 -5.01
N LEU A 68 -6.23 0.61 -3.81
CA LEU A 68 -6.21 -0.17 -2.58
C LEU A 68 -7.58 -0.83 -2.34
N ARG A 69 -8.67 -0.05 -2.44
CA ARG A 69 -10.03 -0.52 -2.16
C ARG A 69 -10.55 -1.52 -3.18
N SER A 70 -10.20 -1.37 -4.46
CA SER A 70 -10.82 -2.13 -5.55
C SER A 70 -10.20 -3.50 -5.80
N GLY A 71 -8.88 -3.66 -5.62
CA GLY A 71 -8.19 -4.85 -6.12
C GLY A 71 -7.09 -5.44 -5.24
N LEU A 72 -6.59 -4.72 -4.23
CA LEU A 72 -5.38 -5.11 -3.49
C LEU A 72 -5.49 -6.50 -2.87
N VAL A 73 -6.57 -6.76 -2.12
CA VAL A 73 -6.75 -8.04 -1.39
C VAL A 73 -6.99 -9.20 -2.36
N ALA A 74 -7.66 -8.95 -3.48
CA ALA A 74 -7.87 -9.96 -4.52
C ALA A 74 -6.55 -10.32 -5.21
N ALA A 75 -5.78 -9.32 -5.64
CA ALA A 75 -4.45 -9.52 -6.23
C ALA A 75 -3.51 -10.27 -5.27
N ALA A 76 -3.48 -9.87 -4.00
CA ALA A 76 -2.66 -10.54 -2.99
C ALA A 76 -3.05 -12.01 -2.80
N ARG A 77 -4.35 -12.32 -2.85
CA ARG A 77 -4.82 -13.69 -2.72
C ARG A 77 -4.33 -14.56 -3.87
N ASP A 78 -4.19 -14.00 -5.05
CA ASP A 78 -3.84 -14.77 -6.25
C ASP A 78 -2.31 -14.80 -6.47
N GLU A 79 -1.58 -13.76 -6.07
CA GLU A 79 -0.14 -13.60 -6.33
C GLU A 79 0.76 -14.02 -5.15
N LEU A 80 0.31 -13.87 -3.89
CA LEU A 80 1.15 -14.25 -2.75
C LEU A 80 1.34 -15.78 -2.68
N PRO A 81 2.55 -16.26 -2.35
CA PRO A 81 2.85 -17.67 -2.27
C PRO A 81 1.97 -18.38 -1.24
N GLU A 82 1.53 -19.59 -1.56
CA GLU A 82 0.84 -20.46 -0.62
C GLU A 82 1.74 -20.79 0.57
N GLY A 83 1.22 -20.65 1.79
CA GLY A 83 1.98 -20.91 2.99
C GLY A 83 1.31 -20.38 4.26
N PRO A 84 1.86 -20.72 5.44
CA PRO A 84 1.26 -20.36 6.73
C PRO A 84 1.11 -18.83 6.92
N GLY A 85 1.97 -18.02 6.30
CA GLY A 85 1.91 -16.55 6.41
C GLY A 85 0.92 -15.86 5.47
N LYS A 86 0.31 -16.58 4.51
CA LYS A 86 -0.59 -15.97 3.52
C LYS A 86 -1.87 -15.42 4.17
N GLY A 87 -2.43 -16.15 5.13
CA GLY A 87 -3.62 -15.72 5.88
C GLY A 87 -3.38 -14.38 6.60
N ASP A 88 -2.25 -14.27 7.30
CA ASP A 88 -1.87 -13.07 8.05
C ASP A 88 -1.59 -11.88 7.12
N ALA A 89 -0.90 -12.11 6.00
CA ALA A 89 -0.67 -11.06 4.99
C ALA A 89 -1.99 -10.52 4.43
N LEU A 90 -2.94 -11.39 4.10
CA LEU A 90 -4.27 -10.97 3.64
C LEU A 90 -5.06 -10.22 4.72
N ALA A 91 -4.91 -10.59 5.99
CA ALA A 91 -5.53 -9.84 7.09
C ALA A 91 -4.95 -8.43 7.21
N GLN A 92 -3.61 -8.28 7.15
CA GLN A 92 -2.95 -6.97 7.18
C GLN A 92 -3.33 -6.10 5.98
N LEU A 93 -3.47 -6.67 4.78
CA LEU A 93 -3.92 -5.91 3.61
C LEU A 93 -5.38 -5.47 3.72
N ARG A 94 -6.25 -6.27 4.34
CA ARG A 94 -7.62 -5.83 4.66
C ARG A 94 -7.64 -4.68 5.65
N GLU A 95 -6.77 -4.70 6.65
CA GLU A 95 -6.59 -3.60 7.59
C GLU A 95 -6.13 -2.32 6.87
N LEU A 96 -5.13 -2.41 5.99
CA LEU A 96 -4.72 -1.28 5.14
C LEU A 96 -5.89 -0.70 4.34
N VAL A 97 -6.70 -1.55 3.71
CA VAL A 97 -7.89 -1.11 2.97
C VAL A 97 -8.90 -0.43 3.90
N ALA A 98 -9.14 -0.98 5.09
CA ALA A 98 -10.04 -0.40 6.08
C ALA A 98 -9.62 1.02 6.48
N LEU A 99 -8.32 1.26 6.68
CA LEU A 99 -7.75 2.58 7.02
C LEU A 99 -7.95 3.63 5.92
N THR A 100 -8.27 3.23 4.69
CA THR A 100 -8.57 4.17 3.61
C THR A 100 -9.94 4.80 3.75
N TRP A 101 -10.89 4.20 4.48
CA TRP A 101 -12.24 4.73 4.65
C TRP A 101 -12.29 5.76 5.80
N ASP A 102 -13.17 6.76 5.69
CA ASP A 102 -13.53 7.57 6.85
C ASP A 102 -14.43 6.72 7.76
N ASP A 103 -14.08 6.63 9.05
CA ASP A 103 -15.04 6.26 10.09
C ASP A 103 -16.24 7.22 9.93
N CYS A 104 -17.41 6.70 9.55
CA CYS A 104 -18.66 7.47 9.58
C CYS A 104 -19.06 7.80 11.01
#